data_AF-A0A7T7CGV7-F1
#
_entry.id   AF-A0A7T7CGV7-F1
#
_cell.length_a   1.000
_cell.length_b   1.000
_cell.length_c   1.000
_cell.angle_alpha   90.00
_cell.angle_beta   90.00
_cell.angle_gamma   90.00
#
_symmetry.space_group_name_H-M   'P 1'
#
loop_
_entity.id
_entity.type
_entity.pdbx_description
1 polymer ?
#
loop_
_entity_poly.entity_id
_entity_poly.type
_entity_poly.pdbx_seq_one_letter_code
_entity_poly.pdbx_strand_id
1 'polypeptide(L)'
;MKHLVFFSMLFVLSILHQEHEANAIEAEIEKIDPETNIIVLFSSEDGSAGEHQRLLDMSLGHFSNNITFKNTKDVEPEDLNGKTHLFYYGETEEDLPSHIPELISSFDGPTVAIGYNVEQLGDTFSFVDIEGEETIKELEYLGDNDKTKQVDPQSILETTLDQDAEVFVQGDGDEGEHPLIMSQGDNYYVATNMLYEPYSVFFSQTLNTVFETEPTDQTPAYLRIEDVHPMVDPDELMAIADELKARDIPYMIAVIPVYLHPETGEEIHFDDMPEVLEALKYMQDNGGSVVLHGYTHQFRLSETGEGFEFWDVENDMPIYHGPNDNVEQLEEDDFDKQEDYVAYMADNKAFERAYVEDRLTRPEVCKNWRITAYIPLLSNRPTIQCPNMGLK
;
A
#
# COMPACT_ATOMS: atom_id res chain seq x y z
N MET A 1 -56.94 -44.98 44.03
CA MET A 1 -56.81 -45.44 42.64
C MET A 1 -55.49 -44.91 42.11
N LYS A 2 -54.66 -45.79 41.55
CA LYS A 2 -53.31 -45.54 41.03
C LYS A 2 -53.38 -44.79 39.69
N HIS A 3 -52.60 -43.71 39.52
CA HIS A 3 -52.11 -43.22 38.23
C HIS A 3 -50.79 -42.46 38.54
N LEU A 4 -49.61 -43.08 38.44
CA LEU A 4 -48.77 -43.18 37.24
C LEU A 4 -48.61 -41.83 36.53
N VAL A 5 -47.65 -41.02 36.98
CA VAL A 5 -47.18 -39.83 36.25
C VAL A 5 -45.91 -40.21 35.52
N PHE A 6 -46.00 -40.18 34.19
CA PHE A 6 -44.93 -40.45 33.25
C PHE A 6 -43.88 -39.35 33.29
N PHE A 7 -42.61 -39.76 33.38
CA PHE A 7 -41.43 -38.94 33.20
C PHE A 7 -41.32 -38.60 31.69
N SER A 8 -41.30 -37.32 31.33
CA SER A 8 -40.84 -36.90 30.00
C SER A 8 -39.78 -35.84 30.19
N MET A 9 -38.53 -36.29 30.12
CA MET A 9 -37.32 -35.49 30.18
C MET A 9 -37.18 -34.81 28.81
N LEU A 10 -37.46 -33.51 28.74
CA LEU A 10 -37.23 -32.69 27.54
C LEU A 10 -35.73 -32.40 27.47
N PHE A 11 -35.00 -33.14 26.63
CA PHE A 11 -33.63 -32.79 26.24
C PHE A 11 -33.72 -31.64 25.24
N VAL A 12 -33.42 -30.42 25.69
CA VAL A 12 -33.17 -29.29 24.80
C VAL A 12 -31.72 -29.43 24.34
N LEU A 13 -31.51 -29.98 23.15
CA LEU A 13 -30.23 -29.85 22.45
C LEU A 13 -30.13 -28.38 22.01
N SER A 14 -29.49 -27.55 22.82
CA SER A 14 -28.96 -26.27 22.37
C SER A 14 -27.78 -26.58 21.43
N ILE A 15 -28.06 -26.63 20.14
CA ILE A 15 -27.04 -26.58 19.10
C ILE A 15 -26.40 -25.20 19.24
N LEU A 16 -25.24 -25.14 19.89
CA LEU A 16 -24.33 -24.00 19.76
C LEU A 16 -23.93 -23.96 18.28
N HIS A 17 -24.63 -23.14 17.49
CA HIS A 17 -24.02 -22.60 16.28
C HIS A 17 -22.91 -21.69 16.79
N GLN A 18 -21.68 -22.20 16.82
CA GLN A 18 -20.51 -21.34 16.75
C GLN A 18 -20.61 -20.70 15.37
N GLU A 19 -21.08 -19.46 15.32
CA GLU A 19 -20.75 -18.57 14.21
C GLU A 19 -19.22 -18.54 14.19
N HIS A 20 -18.62 -19.28 13.26
CA HIS A 20 -17.23 -19.09 12.89
C HIS A 20 -17.20 -17.75 12.15
N GLU A 21 -17.21 -16.65 12.91
CA GLU A 21 -16.67 -15.41 12.35
C GLU A 21 -15.24 -15.74 11.98
N ALA A 22 -14.96 -15.67 10.67
CA ALA A 22 -13.60 -15.65 10.17
C ALA A 22 -12.94 -14.42 10.78
N ASN A 23 -12.34 -14.60 11.95
CA ASN A 23 -11.44 -13.64 12.55
C ASN A 23 -10.22 -13.61 11.62
N ALA A 24 -10.32 -12.87 10.51
CA ALA A 24 -9.14 -12.23 9.95
C ALA A 24 -8.41 -11.61 11.14
N ILE A 25 -7.12 -11.91 11.28
CA ILE A 25 -6.36 -11.76 12.51
C ILE A 25 -6.27 -10.27 12.89
N GLU A 26 -7.33 -9.73 13.50
CA GLU A 26 -7.39 -8.36 14.05
C GLU A 26 -6.25 -8.19 15.06
N ALA A 27 -5.86 -9.29 15.72
CA ALA A 27 -4.77 -9.38 16.67
C ALA A 27 -3.36 -9.15 16.08
N GLU A 28 -3.17 -9.19 14.76
CA GLU A 28 -1.87 -8.90 14.11
C GLU A 28 -1.78 -7.45 13.60
N ILE A 29 -2.91 -6.81 13.32
CA ILE A 29 -2.98 -5.35 13.02
C ILE A 29 -2.60 -4.53 14.28
N GLU A 30 -2.73 -5.13 15.45
CA GLU A 30 -2.54 -4.54 16.78
C GLU A 30 -1.08 -4.54 17.29
N LYS A 31 -0.11 -4.08 16.48
CA LYS A 31 1.30 -3.91 16.92
C LYS A 31 2.04 -2.67 16.41
N ILE A 32 1.39 -1.75 15.70
CA ILE A 32 2.03 -0.46 15.38
C ILE A 32 2.11 0.37 16.68
N ASP A 33 3.32 0.67 17.14
CA ASP A 33 3.53 1.52 18.31
C ASP A 33 3.04 2.94 18.00
N PRO A 34 2.01 3.47 18.70
CA PRO A 34 1.51 4.81 18.46
C PRO A 34 2.52 5.92 18.77
N GLU A 35 3.58 5.63 19.53
CA GLU A 35 4.64 6.58 19.86
C GLU A 35 5.72 6.65 18.77
N THR A 36 5.77 5.70 17.83
CA THR A 36 6.69 5.74 16.69
C THR A 36 6.26 6.84 15.73
N ASN A 37 6.99 7.95 15.74
CA ASN A 37 6.77 9.10 14.88
C ASN A 37 7.96 9.26 13.93
N ILE A 38 7.71 9.18 12.63
CA ILE A 38 8.75 9.21 11.61
C ILE A 38 8.73 10.56 10.89
N ILE A 39 9.91 11.09 10.59
CA ILE A 39 10.10 12.13 9.58
C ILE A 39 11.00 11.61 8.47
N VAL A 40 10.58 11.82 7.24
CA VAL A 40 11.35 11.54 6.03
C VAL A 40 11.71 12.88 5.39
N LEU A 41 13.00 13.17 5.35
CA LEU A 41 13.57 14.25 4.56
C LEU A 41 13.92 13.67 3.19
N PHE A 42 13.56 14.34 2.11
CA PHE A 42 13.88 13.84 0.78
C PHE A 42 14.40 14.95 -0.14
N SER A 43 15.34 14.57 -1.00
CA SER A 43 15.70 15.32 -2.19
C SER A 43 14.88 14.82 -3.38
N SER A 44 14.49 15.73 -4.28
CA SER A 44 13.91 15.40 -5.58
C SER A 44 14.06 16.58 -6.54
N GLU A 45 14.10 16.29 -7.84
CA GLU A 45 14.32 17.30 -8.89
C GLU A 45 13.23 18.39 -8.90
N ASP A 46 11.97 17.97 -8.73
CA ASP A 46 10.79 18.84 -8.78
C ASP A 46 10.31 19.32 -7.39
N GLY A 47 11.01 18.89 -6.33
CA GLY A 47 10.65 19.18 -4.94
C GLY A 47 9.44 18.40 -4.42
N SER A 48 8.86 17.50 -5.22
CA SER A 48 7.68 16.71 -4.88
C SER A 48 8.05 15.25 -4.57
N ALA A 49 7.19 14.57 -3.81
CA ALA A 49 7.39 13.17 -3.47
C ALA A 49 6.91 12.28 -4.63
N GLY A 50 7.84 11.57 -5.28
CA GLY A 50 7.61 10.67 -6.39
C GLY A 50 7.31 9.22 -5.97
N GLU A 51 7.44 8.31 -6.92
CA GLU A 51 7.15 6.87 -6.75
C GLU A 51 7.97 6.24 -5.62
N HIS A 52 9.27 6.55 -5.57
CA HIS A 52 10.18 5.98 -4.60
C HIS A 52 9.87 6.40 -3.15
N GLN A 53 9.48 7.65 -2.92
CA GLN A 53 9.04 8.11 -1.61
C GLN A 53 7.75 7.40 -1.19
N ARG A 54 6.89 6.99 -2.14
CA ARG A 54 5.70 6.17 -1.85
C ARG A 54 6.05 4.73 -1.50
N LEU A 55 7.07 4.14 -2.12
CA LEU A 55 7.58 2.83 -1.71
C LEU A 55 8.19 2.87 -0.30
N LEU A 56 8.89 3.96 0.02
CA LEU A 56 9.38 4.18 1.37
C LEU A 56 8.21 4.32 2.36
N ASP A 57 7.18 5.12 2.04
CA ASP A 57 5.96 5.24 2.84
C ASP A 57 5.29 3.87 3.10
N MET A 58 5.21 3.02 2.07
CA MET A 58 4.69 1.65 2.21
C MET A 58 5.53 0.79 3.15
N SER A 59 6.86 0.89 3.07
CA SER A 59 7.79 0.11 3.90
C SER A 59 7.73 0.56 5.36
N LEU A 60 7.70 1.87 5.59
CA LEU A 60 7.61 2.48 6.92
C LEU A 60 6.22 2.35 7.55
N GLY A 61 5.18 2.26 6.74
CA GLY A 61 3.79 2.08 7.17
C GLY A 61 3.55 0.78 7.96
N HIS A 62 4.46 -0.19 7.86
CA HIS A 62 4.48 -1.38 8.72
C HIS A 62 4.77 -1.03 10.20
N PHE A 63 5.58 0.00 10.44
CA PHE A 63 6.09 0.37 11.77
C PHE A 63 5.42 1.60 12.37
N SER A 64 4.82 2.46 11.54
CA SER A 64 4.19 3.69 12.00
C SER A 64 3.02 4.12 11.13
N ASN A 65 1.99 4.68 11.78
CA ASN A 65 0.93 5.43 11.10
C ASN A 65 1.18 6.95 11.09
N ASN A 66 2.27 7.43 11.69
CA ASN A 66 2.62 8.84 11.80
C ASN A 66 3.94 9.14 11.07
N ILE A 67 3.84 9.24 9.75
CA ILE A 67 4.96 9.50 8.85
C ILE A 67 4.77 10.88 8.23
N THR A 68 5.81 11.71 8.27
CA THR A 68 5.79 13.05 7.65
C THR A 68 6.91 13.15 6.64
N PHE A 69 6.57 13.47 5.39
CA PHE A 69 7.55 13.74 4.33
C PHE A 69 7.77 15.25 4.20
N LYS A 70 9.03 15.68 4.17
CA LYS A 70 9.45 17.06 3.94
C LYS A 70 10.56 17.09 2.91
N ASN A 71 10.45 17.98 1.94
CA ASN A 71 11.57 18.27 1.05
C ASN A 71 12.69 18.96 1.86
N THR A 72 13.95 18.65 1.57
CA THR A 72 15.12 19.25 2.23
C THR A 72 15.13 20.79 2.15
N LYS A 73 14.51 21.38 1.12
CA LYS A 73 14.40 22.84 0.94
C LYS A 73 13.38 23.50 1.88
N ASP A 74 12.43 22.73 2.40
CA ASP A 74 11.29 23.23 3.18
C ASP A 74 11.31 22.78 4.65
N VAL A 75 12.26 21.92 5.04
CA VAL A 75 12.36 21.42 6.42
C VAL A 75 12.94 22.47 7.35
N GLU A 76 12.28 22.65 8.49
CA GLU A 76 12.72 23.51 9.59
C GLU A 76 13.04 22.65 10.83
N PRO A 77 13.92 23.12 11.75
CA PRO A 77 14.27 22.36 12.95
C PRO A 77 13.06 21.95 13.80
N GLU A 78 12.00 22.76 13.82
CA GLU A 78 10.78 22.46 14.58
C GLU A 78 10.01 21.25 14.05
N ASP A 79 10.21 20.85 12.80
CA ASP A 79 9.57 19.67 12.20
C ASP A 79 10.05 18.36 12.86
N LEU A 80 11.23 18.37 13.49
CA LEU A 80 11.82 17.21 14.16
C LEU A 80 11.27 17.01 15.58
N ASN A 81 10.50 17.98 16.10
CA ASN A 81 9.96 17.90 17.45
C ASN A 81 9.02 16.70 17.61
N GLY A 82 9.34 15.83 18.58
CA GLY A 82 8.54 14.64 18.87
C GLY A 82 8.68 13.51 17.85
N LYS A 83 9.62 13.64 16.90
CA LYS A 83 10.02 12.55 16.01
C LYS A 83 10.96 11.60 16.74
N THR A 84 10.83 10.32 16.42
CA THR A 84 11.56 9.21 17.03
C THR A 84 12.56 8.59 16.07
N HIS A 85 12.28 8.65 14.76
CA HIS A 85 13.14 8.16 13.70
C HIS A 85 13.23 9.21 12.60
N LEU A 86 14.43 9.37 12.03
CA LEU A 86 14.69 10.24 10.90
C LEU A 86 15.15 9.40 9.71
N PHE A 87 14.51 9.60 8.57
CA PHE A 87 14.97 9.05 7.29
C PHE A 87 15.37 10.20 6.39
N TYR A 88 16.50 10.06 5.72
CA TYR A 88 16.91 10.91 4.61
C TYR A 88 16.91 10.06 3.33
N TYR A 89 16.18 10.49 2.32
CA TYR A 89 16.06 9.81 1.03
C TYR A 89 16.66 10.68 -0.09
N GLY A 90 17.89 10.33 -0.48
CA GLY A 90 18.63 10.94 -1.57
C GLY A 90 18.33 10.28 -2.90
N GLU A 91 17.16 10.57 -3.49
CA GLU A 91 16.75 9.95 -4.77
C GLU A 91 17.71 10.32 -5.91
N THR A 92 18.16 11.56 -5.92
CA THR A 92 19.08 12.13 -6.91
C THR A 92 20.21 12.91 -6.23
N GLU A 93 21.31 13.07 -6.95
CA GLU A 93 22.36 14.01 -6.56
C GLU A 93 21.82 15.45 -6.53
N GLU A 94 21.99 16.15 -5.41
CA GLU A 94 21.73 17.59 -5.32
C GLU A 94 22.61 18.26 -4.25
N ASP A 95 22.79 19.58 -4.37
CA ASP A 95 23.39 20.38 -3.30
C ASP A 95 22.37 20.59 -2.19
N LEU A 96 22.59 19.99 -1.03
CA LEU A 96 21.68 20.11 0.11
C LEU A 96 21.79 21.51 0.74
N PRO A 97 20.67 22.06 1.26
CA PRO A 97 20.72 23.30 2.04
C PRO A 97 21.69 23.21 3.22
N SER A 98 22.42 24.29 3.48
CA SER A 98 23.54 24.29 4.45
C SER A 98 23.14 23.97 5.89
N HIS A 99 21.85 24.01 6.24
CA HIS A 99 21.35 23.66 7.57
C HIS A 99 21.09 22.17 7.77
N ILE A 100 21.02 21.37 6.70
CA ILE A 100 20.71 19.94 6.76
C ILE A 100 21.72 19.14 7.62
N PRO A 101 23.04 19.25 7.44
CA PRO A 101 23.99 18.49 8.25
C PRO A 101 23.88 18.75 9.75
N GLU A 102 23.65 19.99 10.17
CA GLU A 102 23.45 20.33 11.59
C GLU A 102 22.12 19.76 12.11
N LEU A 103 21.06 19.83 11.30
CA LEU A 103 19.75 19.30 11.63
C LEU A 103 19.79 17.77 11.85
N ILE A 104 20.41 17.03 10.92
CA ILE A 104 20.60 15.57 11.04
C ILE A 104 21.47 15.23 12.25
N SER A 105 22.62 15.89 12.42
CA SER A 105 23.54 15.62 13.53
C SER A 105 22.98 15.98 14.91
N SER A 106 21.92 16.80 14.96
CA SER A 106 21.23 17.17 16.20
C SER A 106 20.10 16.21 16.59
N PHE A 107 19.71 15.30 15.70
CA PHE A 107 18.62 14.37 15.96
C PHE A 107 19.06 13.29 16.94
N ASP A 108 18.23 13.05 17.97
CA ASP A 108 18.48 12.07 19.03
C ASP A 108 17.56 10.86 18.81
N GLY A 109 18.00 9.94 17.95
CA GLY A 109 17.28 8.72 17.61
C GLY A 109 17.84 8.03 16.35
N PRO A 110 17.30 6.84 16.00
CA PRO A 110 17.74 6.12 14.81
C PRO A 110 17.57 6.97 13.55
N THR A 111 18.66 7.03 12.78
CA THR A 111 18.74 7.85 11.57
C THR A 111 19.16 6.97 10.39
N VAL A 112 18.36 6.98 9.32
CA VAL A 112 18.64 6.19 8.12
C VAL A 112 18.86 7.12 6.93
N ALA A 113 20.00 7.02 6.26
CA ALA A 113 20.27 7.68 4.99
C ALA A 113 20.24 6.66 3.85
N ILE A 114 19.58 7.01 2.74
CA ILE A 114 19.39 6.14 1.59
C ILE A 114 19.84 6.89 0.34
N GLY A 115 20.70 6.28 -0.46
CA GLY A 115 21.12 6.82 -1.75
C GLY A 115 22.09 8.00 -1.65
N TYR A 116 21.92 8.98 -2.53
CA TYR A 116 22.91 10.03 -2.77
C TYR A 116 23.02 11.09 -1.66
N ASN A 117 24.12 11.85 -1.69
CA ASN A 117 24.41 13.04 -0.87
C ASN A 117 24.76 12.74 0.61
N VAL A 118 25.11 11.49 0.94
CA VAL A 118 25.45 11.08 2.32
C VAL A 118 26.61 11.90 2.90
N GLU A 119 27.56 12.31 2.06
CA GLU A 119 28.73 13.12 2.43
C GLU A 119 28.34 14.53 2.92
N GLN A 120 27.12 14.97 2.60
CA GLN A 120 26.57 16.27 3.00
C GLN A 120 25.77 16.21 4.31
N LEU A 121 25.58 15.02 4.90
CA LEU A 121 24.73 14.82 6.10
C LEU A 121 25.48 14.99 7.43
N GLY A 122 26.74 15.43 7.37
CA GLY A 122 27.55 15.79 8.54
C GLY A 122 28.19 14.59 9.22
N ASP A 123 28.70 14.81 10.44
CA ASP A 123 29.53 13.84 11.15
C ASP A 123 28.81 12.50 11.43
N THR A 124 27.47 12.53 11.50
CA THR A 124 26.58 11.36 11.68
C THR A 124 26.87 10.24 10.70
N PHE A 125 27.24 10.59 9.47
CA PHE A 125 27.50 9.64 8.37
C PHE A 125 28.95 9.67 7.88
N SER A 126 29.87 10.22 8.69
CA SER A 126 31.30 10.27 8.34
C SER A 126 31.98 8.89 8.23
N PHE A 127 31.28 7.81 8.60
CA PHE A 127 31.73 6.43 8.47
C PHE A 127 31.54 5.84 7.06
N VAL A 128 30.95 6.59 6.12
CA VAL A 128 30.71 6.19 4.74
C VAL A 128 31.24 7.24 3.77
N ASP A 129 32.02 6.80 2.79
CA ASP A 129 32.37 7.58 1.60
C ASP A 129 31.85 6.85 0.35
N ILE A 130 31.24 7.55 -0.61
CA ILE A 130 30.85 6.99 -1.91
C ILE A 130 31.97 7.24 -2.92
N GLU A 131 32.45 6.17 -3.58
CA GLU A 131 33.55 6.24 -4.56
C GLU A 131 33.07 6.14 -6.01
N GLY A 132 31.86 5.62 -6.23
CA GLY A 132 31.29 5.40 -7.55
C GLY A 132 30.07 4.50 -7.52
N GLU A 133 29.91 3.71 -8.58
CA GLU A 133 28.86 2.70 -8.70
C GLU A 133 29.49 1.35 -9.04
N GLU A 134 28.93 0.28 -8.47
CA GLU A 134 29.37 -1.08 -8.69
C GLU A 134 28.23 -1.99 -9.14
N THR A 135 28.58 -3.02 -9.92
CA THR A 135 27.59 -3.99 -10.41
C THR A 135 27.64 -5.29 -9.62
N ILE A 136 26.53 -5.63 -9.01
CA ILE A 136 26.34 -6.86 -8.23
C ILE A 136 25.41 -7.85 -8.94
N LYS A 137 25.55 -9.14 -8.63
CA LYS A 137 24.77 -10.25 -9.20
C LYS A 137 24.21 -11.20 -8.14
N GLU A 138 24.56 -10.98 -6.89
CA GLU A 138 24.00 -11.66 -5.73
C GLU A 138 23.83 -10.65 -4.60
N LEU A 139 22.80 -10.85 -3.78
CA LEU A 139 22.58 -10.13 -2.53
C LEU A 139 22.54 -11.12 -1.38
N GLU A 140 23.20 -10.79 -0.28
CA GLU A 140 23.29 -11.62 0.92
C GLU A 140 22.95 -10.79 2.16
N TYR A 141 22.04 -11.32 2.99
CA TYR A 141 21.87 -10.83 4.35
C TYR A 141 22.88 -11.52 5.27
N LEU A 142 23.86 -10.76 5.76
CA LEU A 142 24.95 -11.30 6.56
C LEU A 142 24.46 -11.93 7.86
N GLY A 143 25.02 -13.09 8.17
CA GLY A 143 24.63 -13.89 9.34
C GLY A 143 23.49 -14.88 9.09
N ASP A 144 22.87 -14.86 7.89
CA ASP A 144 21.82 -15.80 7.51
C ASP A 144 21.96 -16.25 6.05
N ASN A 145 22.70 -17.35 5.84
CA ASN A 145 22.98 -17.90 4.50
C ASN A 145 21.71 -18.35 3.74
N ASP A 146 20.58 -18.53 4.42
CA ASP A 146 19.31 -18.87 3.76
C ASP A 146 18.67 -17.62 3.10
N LYS A 147 19.20 -16.43 3.41
CA LYS A 147 18.81 -15.12 2.84
C LYS A 147 19.81 -14.61 1.81
N THR A 148 20.35 -15.51 1.01
CA THR A 148 21.15 -15.18 -0.17
C THR A 148 20.33 -15.34 -1.44
N LYS A 149 20.38 -14.35 -2.34
CA LYS A 149 19.61 -14.33 -3.58
C LYS A 149 20.48 -13.92 -4.77
N GLN A 150 20.57 -14.81 -5.75
CA GLN A 150 21.07 -14.49 -7.09
C GLN A 150 20.08 -13.59 -7.82
N VAL A 151 20.58 -12.54 -8.44
CA VAL A 151 19.79 -11.50 -9.11
C VAL A 151 20.35 -11.23 -10.51
N ASP A 152 19.53 -10.67 -11.39
CA ASP A 152 20.05 -10.06 -12.62
C ASP A 152 21.00 -8.91 -12.24
N PRO A 153 22.00 -8.56 -13.06
CA PRO A 153 22.97 -7.51 -12.72
C PRO A 153 22.29 -6.20 -12.27
N GLN A 154 22.60 -5.76 -11.06
CA GLN A 154 22.07 -4.51 -10.48
C GLN A 154 23.20 -3.52 -10.15
N SER A 155 22.90 -2.21 -10.17
CA SER A 155 23.84 -1.15 -9.77
C SER A 155 23.59 -0.72 -8.32
N ILE A 156 24.67 -0.61 -7.53
CA ILE A 156 24.70 -0.05 -6.18
C ILE A 156 25.75 1.05 -6.08
N LEU A 157 25.67 1.87 -5.04
CA LEU A 157 26.69 2.86 -4.73
C LEU A 157 27.90 2.16 -4.11
N GLU A 158 29.07 2.33 -4.69
CA GLU A 158 30.31 1.80 -4.15
C GLU A 158 30.70 2.60 -2.91
N THR A 159 30.89 1.91 -1.78
CA THR A 159 31.18 2.56 -0.50
C THR A 159 32.45 2.04 0.15
N THR A 160 33.18 2.95 0.78
CA THR A 160 34.21 2.60 1.76
C THR A 160 33.76 2.96 3.17
N LEU A 161 34.14 2.13 4.13
CA LEU A 161 33.64 2.18 5.51
C LEU A 161 34.76 2.35 6.53
N ASP A 162 34.44 3.04 7.61
CA ASP A 162 35.24 3.02 8.84
C ASP A 162 35.25 1.62 9.49
N GLN A 163 36.29 1.34 10.28
CA GLN A 163 36.55 -0.01 10.81
C GLN A 163 35.51 -0.53 11.81
N ASP A 164 34.69 0.35 12.38
CA ASP A 164 33.67 0.03 13.37
C ASP A 164 32.25 0.00 12.79
N ALA A 165 32.09 0.18 11.48
CA ALA A 165 30.82 -0.01 10.80
C ALA A 165 30.42 -1.50 10.77
N GLU A 166 29.15 -1.77 11.01
CA GLU A 166 28.53 -3.10 10.87
C GLU A 166 27.80 -3.18 9.53
N VAL A 167 28.04 -4.24 8.77
CA VAL A 167 27.36 -4.51 7.49
C VAL A 167 26.27 -5.57 7.73
N PHE A 168 25.05 -5.28 7.32
CA PHE A 168 23.91 -6.21 7.38
C PHE A 168 23.66 -6.90 6.04
N VAL A 169 23.85 -6.18 4.94
CA VAL A 169 23.58 -6.68 3.59
C VAL A 169 24.74 -6.31 2.71
N GLN A 170 25.20 -7.27 1.91
CA GLN A 170 26.23 -7.06 0.90
C GLN A 170 25.77 -7.59 -0.45
N GLY A 171 26.37 -7.07 -1.52
CA GLY A 171 26.26 -7.64 -2.85
C GLY A 171 27.58 -8.20 -3.35
N ASP A 172 27.53 -9.32 -4.06
CA ASP A 172 28.69 -9.92 -4.73
C ASP A 172 28.68 -9.55 -6.22
N GLY A 173 29.79 -8.95 -6.68
CA GLY A 173 30.02 -8.46 -8.03
C GLY A 173 31.28 -9.04 -8.67
N ASP A 174 31.67 -8.52 -9.83
CA ASP A 174 32.89 -8.98 -10.50
C ASP A 174 34.18 -8.52 -9.76
N GLU A 175 34.08 -7.43 -8.99
CA GLU A 175 35.20 -6.82 -8.24
C GLU A 175 35.26 -7.27 -6.76
N GLY A 176 34.24 -8.00 -6.28
CA GLY A 176 34.20 -8.61 -4.95
C GLY A 176 32.88 -8.38 -4.22
N GLU A 177 32.95 -8.43 -2.89
CA GLU A 177 31.83 -8.16 -2.00
C GLU A 177 31.77 -6.66 -1.68
N HIS A 178 30.59 -6.06 -1.82
CA HIS A 178 30.35 -4.63 -1.64
C HIS A 178 29.23 -4.41 -0.61
N PRO A 179 29.43 -3.58 0.43
CA PRO A 179 28.38 -3.26 1.40
C PRO A 179 27.18 -2.56 0.75
N LEU A 180 25.97 -3.02 1.07
CA LEU A 180 24.72 -2.41 0.63
C LEU A 180 23.95 -1.74 1.78
N ILE A 181 23.82 -2.43 2.91
CA ILE A 181 23.15 -1.86 4.10
C ILE A 181 24.08 -2.02 5.29
N MET A 182 24.39 -0.92 5.95
CA MET A 182 25.37 -0.84 7.04
C MET A 182 24.93 0.13 8.12
N SER A 183 25.61 0.13 9.26
CA SER A 183 25.41 1.10 10.33
C SER A 183 26.67 1.39 11.13
N GLN A 184 26.64 2.51 11.84
CA GLN A 184 27.53 2.80 12.96
C GLN A 184 26.67 3.30 14.13
N GLY A 185 26.42 2.43 15.11
CA GLY A 185 25.43 2.69 16.16
C GLY A 185 24.02 2.76 15.59
N ASP A 186 23.27 3.80 15.92
CA ASP A 186 21.87 3.99 15.48
C ASP A 186 21.77 4.73 14.13
N ASN A 187 22.90 4.91 13.42
CA ASN A 187 22.96 5.57 12.12
C ASN A 187 23.16 4.51 11.02
N TYR A 188 22.19 4.40 10.11
CA TYR A 188 22.15 3.38 9.07
C TYR A 188 22.29 4.00 7.68
N TYR A 189 23.09 3.38 6.82
CA TYR A 189 23.21 3.79 5.43
C TYR A 189 22.78 2.66 4.49
N VAL A 190 22.06 3.03 3.42
CA VAL A 190 21.62 2.15 2.34
C VAL A 190 22.24 2.65 1.03
N ALA A 191 23.20 1.90 0.51
CA ALA A 191 24.03 2.23 -0.65
C ALA A 191 23.30 1.99 -1.98
N THR A 192 22.05 2.41 -2.07
CA THR A 192 21.27 2.47 -3.32
C THR A 192 20.15 3.48 -3.15
N ASN A 193 19.79 4.17 -4.24
CA ASN A 193 18.60 5.02 -4.31
C ASN A 193 17.38 4.24 -4.85
N MET A 194 17.43 2.92 -4.94
CA MET A 194 16.34 2.09 -5.46
C MET A 194 15.64 1.32 -4.34
N LEU A 195 14.30 1.38 -4.32
CA LEU A 195 13.44 0.69 -3.34
C LEU A 195 12.48 -0.33 -3.98
N TYR A 196 12.81 -0.81 -5.18
CA TYR A 196 12.13 -1.96 -5.80
C TYR A 196 12.84 -3.27 -5.48
N GLU A 197 12.23 -4.38 -5.91
CA GLU A 197 12.91 -5.68 -5.94
C GLU A 197 14.15 -5.59 -6.85
N PRO A 198 15.31 -6.15 -6.45
CA PRO A 198 15.51 -7.02 -5.29
C PRO A 198 15.78 -6.30 -3.96
N TYR A 199 16.13 -5.02 -3.97
CA TYR A 199 16.58 -4.25 -2.79
C TYR A 199 15.54 -4.15 -1.68
N SER A 200 14.27 -3.94 -2.06
CA SER A 200 13.16 -3.73 -1.14
C SER A 200 12.99 -4.83 -0.10
N VAL A 201 13.29 -6.08 -0.46
CA VAL A 201 13.18 -7.24 0.43
C VAL A 201 14.22 -7.17 1.55
N PHE A 202 15.47 -6.86 1.20
CA PHE A 202 16.57 -6.73 2.16
C PHE A 202 16.41 -5.48 3.02
N PHE A 203 16.03 -4.36 2.41
CA PHE A 203 15.72 -3.12 3.13
C PHE A 203 14.61 -3.32 4.16
N SER A 204 13.48 -3.91 3.76
CA SER A 204 12.33 -4.17 4.66
C SER A 204 12.71 -5.08 5.83
N GLN A 205 13.61 -6.04 5.62
CA GLN A 205 14.10 -6.88 6.72
C GLN A 205 14.94 -6.06 7.70
N THR A 206 15.87 -5.23 7.21
CA THR A 206 16.72 -4.37 8.06
C THR A 206 15.91 -3.35 8.84
N LEU A 207 14.75 -2.90 8.35
CA LEU A 207 13.88 -2.02 9.13
C LEU A 207 13.46 -2.63 10.48
N ASN A 208 13.36 -3.95 10.60
CA ASN A 208 13.11 -4.58 11.91
C ASN A 208 14.22 -4.24 12.92
N THR A 209 15.48 -4.19 12.49
CA THR A 209 16.60 -3.76 13.32
C THR A 209 16.48 -2.27 13.67
N VAL A 210 16.18 -1.41 12.69
CA VAL A 210 16.04 0.04 12.88
C VAL A 210 14.96 0.40 13.90
N PHE A 211 13.83 -0.31 13.86
CA PHE A 211 12.68 -0.08 14.76
C PHE A 211 12.69 -0.97 16.00
N GLU A 212 13.75 -1.75 16.24
CA GLU A 212 13.87 -2.71 17.34
C GLU A 212 12.68 -3.68 17.44
N THR A 213 12.15 -4.13 16.29
CA THR A 213 11.05 -5.09 16.23
C THR A 213 11.54 -6.49 15.89
N GLU A 214 10.88 -7.50 16.43
CA GLU A 214 11.16 -8.89 16.08
C GLU A 214 10.53 -9.24 14.73
N PRO A 215 11.29 -9.80 13.76
CA PRO A 215 10.74 -10.32 12.53
C PRO A 215 9.66 -11.37 12.79
N THR A 216 8.64 -11.42 11.95
CA THR A 216 7.64 -12.50 12.01
C THR A 216 8.11 -13.72 11.20
N ASP A 217 8.02 -14.90 11.81
CA ASP A 217 8.20 -16.18 11.11
C ASP A 217 6.96 -16.55 10.26
N GLN A 218 5.89 -15.75 10.32
CA GLN A 218 4.67 -15.98 9.56
C GLN A 218 4.73 -15.24 8.23
N THR A 219 4.38 -15.94 7.16
CA THR A 219 4.22 -15.38 5.82
C THR A 219 2.74 -15.46 5.41
N PRO A 220 1.89 -14.54 5.92
CA PRO A 220 0.47 -14.57 5.58
C PRO A 220 0.31 -14.37 4.07
N ALA A 221 -0.59 -15.16 3.48
CA ALA A 221 -1.01 -15.00 2.10
C ALA A 221 -2.47 -14.57 2.08
N TYR A 222 -2.76 -13.51 1.34
CA TYR A 222 -4.13 -13.07 1.10
C TYR A 222 -4.63 -13.66 -0.21
N LEU A 223 -5.84 -14.24 -0.18
CA LEU A 223 -6.53 -14.71 -1.38
C LEU A 223 -7.64 -13.72 -1.72
N ARG A 224 -7.62 -13.19 -2.95
CA ARG A 224 -8.66 -12.33 -3.51
C ARG A 224 -9.19 -12.95 -4.80
N ILE A 225 -10.52 -13.06 -4.90
CA ILE A 225 -11.21 -13.42 -6.14
C ILE A 225 -11.57 -12.12 -6.84
N GLU A 226 -11.03 -11.90 -8.03
CA GLU A 226 -11.19 -10.65 -8.78
C GLU A 226 -12.45 -10.63 -9.65
N ASP A 227 -12.80 -9.44 -10.12
CA ASP A 227 -13.72 -9.20 -11.24
C ASP A 227 -15.08 -9.88 -11.10
N VAL A 228 -15.60 -9.98 -9.88
CA VAL A 228 -16.90 -10.60 -9.64
C VAL A 228 -18.02 -9.61 -9.94
N HIS A 229 -18.62 -9.74 -11.13
CA HIS A 229 -19.73 -8.89 -11.61
C HIS A 229 -21.01 -9.71 -11.86
N PRO A 230 -22.18 -9.08 -12.14
CA PRO A 230 -23.46 -9.79 -12.29
C PRO A 230 -23.52 -10.86 -13.40
N MET A 231 -22.60 -10.84 -14.36
CA MET A 231 -22.59 -11.74 -15.52
C MET A 231 -21.65 -12.95 -15.37
N VAL A 232 -21.00 -13.11 -14.20
CA VAL A 232 -20.18 -14.30 -13.92
C VAL A 232 -21.04 -15.55 -13.71
N ASP A 233 -20.44 -16.74 -13.88
CA ASP A 233 -21.13 -18.01 -13.67
C ASP A 233 -21.32 -18.29 -12.17
N PRO A 234 -22.57 -18.38 -11.65
CA PRO A 234 -22.82 -18.67 -10.24
C PRO A 234 -22.34 -20.07 -9.82
N ASP A 235 -22.32 -21.05 -10.72
CA ASP A 235 -21.85 -22.41 -10.39
C ASP A 235 -20.33 -22.41 -10.15
N GLU A 236 -19.57 -21.59 -10.88
CA GLU A 236 -18.13 -21.43 -10.66
C GLU A 236 -17.84 -20.75 -9.32
N LEU A 237 -18.59 -19.70 -8.96
CA LEU A 237 -18.47 -19.04 -7.66
C LEU A 237 -18.76 -20.01 -6.52
N MET A 238 -19.82 -20.82 -6.64
CA MET A 238 -20.17 -21.83 -5.63
C MET A 238 -19.07 -22.89 -5.51
N ALA A 239 -18.50 -23.35 -6.63
CA ALA A 239 -17.42 -24.34 -6.61
C ALA A 239 -16.16 -23.80 -5.92
N ILE A 240 -15.79 -22.53 -6.15
CA ILE A 240 -14.69 -21.87 -5.44
C ILE A 240 -15.00 -21.78 -3.95
N ALA A 241 -16.21 -21.35 -3.59
CA ALA A 241 -16.65 -21.21 -2.21
C ALA A 241 -16.56 -22.53 -1.44
N ASP A 242 -17.06 -23.61 -2.03
CA ASP A 242 -17.04 -24.94 -1.42
C ASP A 242 -15.62 -25.46 -1.18
N GLU A 243 -14.70 -25.22 -2.12
CA GLU A 243 -13.30 -25.63 -1.97
C GLU A 243 -12.58 -24.84 -0.87
N LEU A 244 -12.77 -23.52 -0.81
CA LEU A 244 -12.15 -22.67 0.20
C LEU A 244 -12.73 -22.95 1.59
N LYS A 245 -14.04 -23.14 1.69
CA LYS A 245 -14.72 -23.60 2.91
C LYS A 245 -14.20 -24.96 3.38
N ALA A 246 -14.03 -25.93 2.49
CA ALA A 246 -13.54 -27.27 2.85
C ALA A 246 -12.12 -27.22 3.44
N ARG A 247 -11.33 -26.20 3.09
CA ARG A 247 -9.97 -25.96 3.57
C ARG A 247 -9.89 -24.97 4.73
N ASP A 248 -11.02 -24.39 5.15
CA ASP A 248 -11.10 -23.34 6.17
C ASP A 248 -10.21 -22.12 5.83
N ILE A 249 -10.21 -21.72 4.55
CA ILE A 249 -9.43 -20.58 4.04
C ILE A 249 -10.35 -19.36 3.91
N PRO A 250 -10.14 -18.27 4.68
CA PRO A 250 -10.83 -17.01 4.46
C PRO A 250 -10.29 -16.29 3.21
N TYR A 251 -11.14 -15.52 2.54
CA TYR A 251 -10.78 -14.86 1.29
C TYR A 251 -11.57 -13.56 1.06
N MET A 252 -11.06 -12.72 0.16
CA MET A 252 -11.73 -11.50 -0.30
C MET A 252 -12.40 -11.75 -1.66
N ILE A 253 -13.48 -11.03 -1.91
CA ILE A 253 -14.23 -11.05 -3.17
C ILE A 253 -14.30 -9.61 -3.66
N ALA A 254 -13.58 -9.31 -4.74
CA ALA A 254 -13.57 -8.01 -5.38
C ALA A 254 -14.80 -7.92 -6.30
N VAL A 255 -15.83 -7.21 -5.84
CA VAL A 255 -17.13 -7.18 -6.49
C VAL A 255 -17.33 -5.88 -7.27
N ILE A 256 -17.85 -6.01 -8.49
CA ILE A 256 -18.26 -4.91 -9.36
C ILE A 256 -19.80 -4.93 -9.43
N PRO A 257 -20.49 -3.99 -8.76
CA PRO A 257 -21.96 -4.00 -8.62
C PRO A 257 -22.74 -4.01 -9.93
N VAL A 258 -22.21 -3.38 -10.97
CA VAL A 258 -22.89 -3.19 -12.25
C VAL A 258 -22.00 -3.67 -13.38
N TYR A 259 -22.55 -4.60 -14.17
CA TYR A 259 -21.99 -4.94 -15.46
C TYR A 259 -22.56 -3.98 -16.51
N LEU A 260 -21.71 -3.22 -17.19
CA LEU A 260 -22.11 -2.32 -18.27
C LEU A 260 -21.68 -2.92 -19.61
N HIS A 261 -22.63 -3.31 -20.44
CA HIS A 261 -22.31 -3.92 -21.74
C HIS A 261 -21.69 -2.87 -22.68
N PRO A 262 -20.46 -3.06 -23.18
CA PRO A 262 -19.73 -1.99 -23.89
C PRO A 262 -20.37 -1.61 -25.23
N GLU A 263 -20.98 -2.56 -25.95
CA GLU A 263 -21.61 -2.28 -27.25
C GLU A 263 -23.02 -1.65 -27.14
N THR A 264 -23.83 -2.09 -26.16
CA THR A 264 -25.25 -1.70 -26.07
C THR A 264 -25.51 -0.61 -25.04
N GLY A 265 -24.59 -0.42 -24.08
CA GLY A 265 -24.78 0.45 -22.92
C GLY A 265 -25.82 -0.09 -21.92
N GLU A 266 -26.18 -1.38 -22.02
CA GLU A 266 -27.10 -2.02 -21.08
C GLU A 266 -26.41 -2.23 -19.74
N GLU A 267 -27.05 -1.79 -18.66
CA GLU A 267 -26.60 -2.05 -17.29
C GLU A 267 -27.32 -3.27 -16.74
N ILE A 268 -26.55 -4.23 -16.23
CA ILE A 268 -27.05 -5.42 -15.54
C ILE A 268 -26.57 -5.33 -14.10
N HIS A 269 -27.51 -5.42 -13.16
CA HIS A 269 -27.27 -5.30 -11.73
C HIS A 269 -27.38 -6.69 -11.06
N PHE A 270 -26.80 -6.85 -9.86
CA PHE A 270 -26.96 -8.13 -9.13
C PHE A 270 -28.42 -8.48 -8.81
N ASP A 271 -29.29 -7.48 -8.64
CA ASP A 271 -30.73 -7.70 -8.42
C ASP A 271 -31.42 -8.33 -9.67
N ASP A 272 -30.83 -8.19 -10.86
CA ASP A 272 -31.28 -8.85 -12.09
C ASP A 272 -30.79 -10.31 -12.18
N MET A 273 -29.76 -10.68 -11.40
CA MET A 273 -29.05 -11.96 -11.44
C MET A 273 -29.09 -12.67 -10.07
N PRO A 274 -30.27 -13.18 -9.66
CA PRO A 274 -30.49 -13.72 -8.31
C PRO A 274 -29.61 -14.92 -7.96
N GLU A 275 -29.20 -15.71 -8.95
CA GLU A 275 -28.34 -16.89 -8.75
C GLU A 275 -26.92 -16.49 -8.34
N VAL A 276 -26.38 -15.42 -8.95
CA VAL A 276 -25.07 -14.86 -8.58
C VAL A 276 -25.14 -14.22 -7.19
N LEU A 277 -26.24 -13.54 -6.87
CA LEU A 277 -26.49 -12.98 -5.53
C LEU A 277 -26.57 -14.09 -4.46
N GLU A 278 -27.16 -15.24 -4.76
CA GLU A 278 -27.19 -16.40 -3.87
C GLU A 278 -25.80 -16.98 -3.65
N ALA A 279 -25.00 -17.14 -4.72
CA ALA A 279 -23.63 -17.61 -4.63
C ALA A 279 -22.76 -16.67 -3.77
N LEU A 280 -22.86 -15.35 -3.99
CA LEU A 280 -22.12 -14.35 -3.21
C LEU A 280 -22.51 -14.37 -1.72
N LYS A 281 -23.80 -14.51 -1.40
CA LYS A 281 -24.24 -14.67 0.00
C LYS A 281 -23.68 -15.94 0.62
N TYR A 282 -23.70 -17.05 -0.13
CA TYR A 282 -23.07 -18.28 0.33
C TYR A 282 -21.57 -18.10 0.57
N MET A 283 -20.85 -17.42 -0.31
CA MET A 283 -19.43 -17.11 -0.11
C MET A 283 -19.21 -16.29 1.17
N GLN A 284 -20.04 -15.27 1.42
CA GLN A 284 -19.96 -14.46 2.64
C GLN A 284 -20.20 -15.28 3.92
N ASP A 285 -21.22 -16.14 3.91
CA ASP A 285 -21.54 -17.03 5.02
C ASP A 285 -20.45 -18.09 5.28
N ASN A 286 -19.47 -18.23 4.36
CA ASN A 286 -18.43 -19.27 4.40
C ASN A 286 -17.00 -18.70 4.26
N GLY A 287 -16.74 -17.52 4.83
CA GLY A 287 -15.39 -16.96 4.98
C GLY A 287 -14.98 -15.92 3.93
N GLY A 288 -15.87 -15.60 2.99
CA GLY A 288 -15.69 -14.55 2.00
C GLY A 288 -15.98 -13.16 2.56
N SER A 289 -15.09 -12.19 2.31
CA SER A 289 -15.31 -10.77 2.60
C SER A 289 -15.46 -9.98 1.31
N VAL A 290 -16.58 -9.28 1.16
CA VAL A 290 -16.86 -8.49 -0.06
C VAL A 290 -16.17 -7.13 0.03
N VAL A 291 -15.36 -6.82 -0.98
CA VAL A 291 -14.67 -5.56 -1.16
C VAL A 291 -15.10 -4.96 -2.50
N LEU A 292 -15.38 -3.66 -2.53
CA LEU A 292 -15.77 -2.99 -3.76
C LEU A 292 -14.58 -2.88 -4.73
N HIS A 293 -14.76 -3.33 -5.96
CA HIS A 293 -13.76 -3.27 -7.03
C HIS A 293 -14.17 -2.27 -8.11
N GLY A 294 -14.52 -1.04 -7.71
CA GLY A 294 -15.18 -0.07 -8.60
C GLY A 294 -16.69 -0.31 -8.71
N TYR A 295 -17.41 0.68 -9.25
CA TYR A 295 -18.85 0.58 -9.48
C TYR A 295 -19.17 -0.22 -10.76
N THR A 296 -18.48 0.12 -11.85
CA THR A 296 -18.56 -0.59 -13.14
C THR A 296 -17.21 -1.14 -13.59
N HIS A 297 -16.12 -0.70 -12.95
CA HIS A 297 -14.74 -0.95 -13.35
C HIS A 297 -14.47 -0.56 -14.81
N GLN A 298 -15.07 0.57 -15.23
CA GLN A 298 -15.00 1.05 -16.61
C GLN A 298 -14.88 2.56 -16.69
N PHE A 299 -14.04 3.01 -17.62
CA PHE A 299 -14.11 4.32 -18.24
C PHE A 299 -14.20 4.11 -19.77
N ARG A 300 -15.06 4.90 -20.43
CA ARG A 300 -15.42 4.77 -21.86
C ARG A 300 -16.07 3.42 -22.20
N LEU A 301 -15.54 2.71 -23.20
CA LEU A 301 -16.12 1.50 -23.80
C LEU A 301 -15.32 0.23 -23.45
N SER A 302 -14.53 0.26 -22.38
CA SER A 302 -13.87 -0.93 -21.86
C SER A 302 -14.90 -1.93 -21.35
N GLU A 303 -14.56 -3.22 -21.37
CA GLU A 303 -15.39 -4.27 -20.76
C GLU A 303 -15.31 -4.18 -19.22
N THR A 304 -16.37 -4.58 -18.50
CA THR A 304 -16.37 -4.54 -17.03
C THR A 304 -15.33 -5.54 -16.51
N GLY A 305 -14.47 -5.09 -15.59
CA GLY A 305 -13.36 -5.88 -15.03
C GLY A 305 -12.03 -5.69 -15.78
N GLU A 306 -12.06 -5.34 -17.06
CA GLU A 306 -10.84 -5.15 -17.87
C GLU A 306 -10.37 -3.68 -17.89
N GLY A 307 -11.29 -2.74 -17.63
CA GLY A 307 -11.04 -1.30 -17.72
C GLY A 307 -10.43 -0.66 -16.47
N PHE A 308 -10.33 0.66 -16.50
CA PHE A 308 -9.95 1.49 -15.36
C PHE A 308 -11.07 2.49 -15.12
N GLU A 309 -11.63 2.52 -13.91
CA GLU A 309 -12.78 3.39 -13.64
C GLU A 309 -12.38 4.84 -13.34
N PHE A 310 -11.21 5.01 -12.73
CA PHE A 310 -10.72 6.29 -12.18
C PHE A 310 -9.43 6.79 -12.84
N TRP A 311 -9.04 6.20 -13.97
CA TRP A 311 -7.88 6.62 -14.77
C TRP A 311 -8.21 6.58 -16.26
N ASP A 312 -7.88 7.62 -17.00
CA ASP A 312 -8.02 7.62 -18.46
C ASP A 312 -6.73 7.09 -19.08
N VAL A 313 -6.69 5.77 -19.31
CA VAL A 313 -5.52 5.10 -19.90
C VAL A 313 -5.18 5.62 -21.30
N GLU A 314 -6.16 6.08 -22.08
CA GLU A 314 -5.88 6.58 -23.43
C GLU A 314 -5.06 7.87 -23.41
N ASN A 315 -5.21 8.66 -22.34
CA ASN A 315 -4.56 9.97 -22.16
C ASN A 315 -3.54 9.99 -21.03
N ASP A 316 -3.41 8.89 -20.29
CA ASP A 316 -2.55 8.72 -19.11
C ASP A 316 -2.72 9.83 -18.06
N MET A 317 -3.97 10.07 -17.66
CA MET A 317 -4.32 11.11 -16.69
C MET A 317 -5.50 10.72 -15.80
N PRO A 318 -5.67 11.37 -14.64
CA PRO A 318 -6.91 11.26 -13.86
C PRO A 318 -8.13 11.72 -14.66
N ILE A 319 -9.32 11.33 -14.22
CA ILE A 319 -10.56 11.67 -14.92
C ILE A 319 -10.96 13.13 -14.66
N TYR A 320 -10.65 14.01 -15.61
CA TYR A 320 -11.03 15.44 -15.58
C TYR A 320 -12.17 15.81 -16.54
N HIS A 321 -12.72 14.83 -17.25
CA HIS A 321 -13.72 15.05 -18.29
C HIS A 321 -14.69 13.87 -18.40
N GLY A 322 -15.74 14.05 -19.20
CA GLY A 322 -16.67 12.99 -19.55
C GLY A 322 -16.07 11.98 -20.54
N PRO A 323 -16.62 10.75 -20.61
CA PRO A 323 -16.07 9.68 -21.45
C PRO A 323 -16.18 9.92 -22.97
N ASN A 324 -16.88 10.97 -23.40
CA ASN A 324 -17.05 11.34 -24.81
C ASN A 324 -16.47 12.73 -25.12
N ASP A 325 -15.86 13.39 -24.14
CA ASP A 325 -15.30 14.71 -24.32
C ASP A 325 -13.95 14.63 -25.05
N ASN A 326 -13.62 15.67 -25.81
CA ASN A 326 -12.28 15.83 -26.34
C ASN A 326 -11.35 16.22 -25.19
N VAL A 327 -10.20 15.57 -25.13
CA VAL A 327 -9.21 15.80 -24.07
C VAL A 327 -8.17 16.80 -24.56
N GLU A 328 -8.02 17.89 -23.82
CA GLU A 328 -6.91 18.84 -23.96
C GLU A 328 -6.07 18.75 -22.68
N GLN A 329 -4.86 18.23 -22.81
CA GLN A 329 -3.89 18.17 -21.71
C GLN A 329 -3.10 19.47 -21.73
N LEU A 330 -3.44 20.39 -20.83
CA LEU A 330 -2.72 21.65 -20.66
C LEU A 330 -1.76 21.53 -19.49
N GLU A 331 -0.50 21.87 -19.74
CA GLU A 331 0.57 21.93 -18.75
C GLU A 331 0.74 23.36 -18.24
N GLU A 332 1.56 23.57 -17.20
CA GLU A 332 1.78 24.92 -16.64
C GLU A 332 2.29 25.91 -17.70
N ASP A 333 3.14 25.44 -18.61
CA ASP A 333 3.72 26.23 -19.71
C ASP A 333 2.69 26.71 -20.76
N ASP A 334 1.49 26.13 -20.78
CA ASP A 334 0.39 26.57 -21.65
C ASP A 334 -0.33 27.82 -21.12
N PHE A 335 -0.01 28.28 -19.91
CA PHE A 335 -0.65 29.43 -19.26
C PHE A 335 0.30 30.62 -19.13
N ASP A 336 -0.15 31.81 -19.54
CA ASP A 336 0.60 33.07 -19.38
C ASP A 336 0.84 33.45 -17.90
N LYS A 337 0.01 32.91 -17.00
CA LYS A 337 0.03 33.22 -15.56
C LYS A 337 -0.17 31.97 -14.73
N GLN A 338 0.65 31.83 -13.70
CA GLN A 338 0.55 30.73 -12.74
C GLN A 338 -0.83 30.67 -12.05
N GLU A 339 -1.46 31.81 -11.78
CA GLU A 339 -2.80 31.81 -11.16
C GLU A 339 -3.87 31.18 -12.05
N ASP A 340 -3.73 31.28 -13.38
CA ASP A 340 -4.67 30.70 -14.34
C ASP A 340 -4.48 29.17 -14.41
N TYR A 341 -3.24 28.68 -14.39
CA TYR A 341 -2.93 27.24 -14.27
C TYR A 341 -3.45 26.64 -12.96
N VAL A 342 -3.23 27.32 -11.83
CA VAL A 342 -3.73 26.87 -10.52
C VAL A 342 -5.26 26.79 -10.51
N ALA A 343 -5.96 27.75 -11.13
CA ALA A 343 -7.41 27.71 -11.26
C ALA A 343 -7.88 26.54 -12.14
N TYR A 344 -7.22 26.30 -13.29
CA TYR A 344 -7.48 25.15 -14.16
C TYR A 344 -7.32 23.82 -13.41
N MET A 345 -6.23 23.65 -12.66
CA MET A 345 -6.01 22.43 -11.86
C MET A 345 -7.02 22.27 -10.72
N ALA A 346 -7.51 23.38 -10.14
CA ALA A 346 -8.55 23.32 -9.12
C ALA A 346 -9.88 22.82 -9.69
N ASP A 347 -10.25 23.26 -10.90
CA ASP A 347 -11.46 22.80 -11.59
C ASP A 347 -11.34 21.32 -12.00
N ASN A 348 -10.19 20.89 -12.52
CA ASN A 348 -9.91 19.48 -12.83
C ASN A 348 -10.05 18.57 -11.60
N LYS A 349 -9.43 18.94 -10.48
CA LYS A 349 -9.55 18.19 -9.21
C LYS A 349 -10.97 18.18 -8.66
N ALA A 350 -11.73 19.26 -8.86
CA ALA A 350 -13.13 19.30 -8.47
C ALA A 350 -14.00 18.35 -9.32
N PHE A 351 -13.73 18.27 -10.63
CA PHE A 351 -14.37 17.31 -11.51
C PHE A 351 -14.03 15.87 -11.12
N GLU A 352 -12.74 15.56 -10.96
CA GLU A 352 -12.26 14.23 -10.55
C GLU A 352 -12.95 13.79 -9.25
N ARG A 353 -12.97 14.66 -8.23
CA ARG A 353 -13.66 14.36 -6.96
C ARG A 353 -15.13 14.06 -7.19
N ALA A 354 -15.84 14.92 -7.93
CA ALA A 354 -17.27 14.72 -8.20
C ALA A 354 -17.52 13.43 -8.97
N TYR A 355 -16.64 13.09 -9.92
CA TYR A 355 -16.68 11.86 -10.70
C TYR A 355 -16.54 10.63 -9.77
N VAL A 356 -15.51 10.61 -8.93
CA VAL A 356 -15.24 9.52 -7.96
C VAL A 356 -16.40 9.38 -6.97
N GLU A 357 -16.84 10.49 -6.36
CA GLU A 357 -17.94 10.50 -5.39
C GLU A 357 -19.25 10.01 -5.99
N ASP A 358 -19.58 10.40 -7.23
CA ASP A 358 -20.79 9.94 -7.93
C ASP A 358 -20.84 8.41 -8.02
N ARG A 359 -19.73 7.75 -8.36
CA ARG A 359 -19.67 6.27 -8.50
C ARG A 359 -19.67 5.55 -7.15
N LEU A 360 -18.96 6.10 -6.17
CA LEU A 360 -18.86 5.46 -4.84
C LEU A 360 -20.14 5.60 -4.00
N THR A 361 -20.96 6.61 -4.27
CA THR A 361 -22.17 6.90 -3.47
C THR A 361 -23.46 6.42 -4.12
N ARG A 362 -23.39 5.67 -5.24
CA ARG A 362 -24.59 5.19 -5.92
C ARG A 362 -25.41 4.26 -5.01
N PRO A 363 -26.75 4.36 -5.04
CA PRO A 363 -27.62 3.61 -4.15
C PRO A 363 -27.40 2.08 -4.21
N GLU A 364 -27.03 1.52 -5.36
CA GLU A 364 -26.77 0.08 -5.52
C GLU A 364 -25.49 -0.38 -4.79
N VAL A 365 -24.49 0.48 -4.63
CA VAL A 365 -23.29 0.19 -3.81
C VAL A 365 -23.68 0.00 -2.34
N CYS A 366 -24.71 0.71 -1.88
CA CYS A 366 -25.14 0.77 -0.49
C CYS A 366 -26.36 -0.10 -0.16
N LYS A 367 -27.02 -0.69 -1.15
CA LYS A 367 -28.19 -1.56 -0.97
C LYS A 367 -27.76 -3.01 -0.99
N ASN A 368 -28.14 -3.74 0.05
CA ASN A 368 -28.09 -5.21 0.17
C ASN A 368 -26.79 -5.87 0.65
N TRP A 369 -25.72 -5.12 0.93
CA TRP A 369 -24.44 -5.72 1.28
C TRP A 369 -23.77 -5.11 2.51
N ARG A 370 -23.07 -5.94 3.29
CA ARG A 370 -21.99 -5.48 4.19
C ARG A 370 -20.72 -5.24 3.34
N ILE A 371 -20.75 -4.26 2.44
CA ILE A 371 -19.57 -3.86 1.63
C ILE A 371 -18.70 -2.94 2.48
N THR A 372 -17.40 -3.23 2.53
CA THR A 372 -16.38 -2.26 2.95
C THR A 372 -15.75 -1.66 1.70
N ALA A 373 -15.93 -0.35 1.48
CA ALA A 373 -15.25 0.37 0.41
C ALA A 373 -13.94 0.98 0.96
N TYR A 374 -12.82 0.73 0.27
CA TYR A 374 -11.51 1.30 0.58
C TYR A 374 -11.06 2.20 -0.57
N ILE A 375 -10.67 3.44 -0.29
CA ILE A 375 -10.25 4.42 -1.29
C ILE A 375 -8.77 4.80 -1.02
N PRO A 376 -7.82 4.40 -1.87
CA PRO A 376 -6.40 4.74 -1.69
C PRO A 376 -6.04 6.21 -2.01
N LEU A 377 -6.88 6.93 -2.77
CA LEU A 377 -6.47 8.14 -3.50
C LEU A 377 -6.83 9.50 -2.85
N LEU A 378 -7.35 9.52 -1.62
CA LEU A 378 -7.65 10.78 -0.92
C LEU A 378 -6.70 10.98 0.27
N SER A 379 -5.94 12.07 0.23
CA SER A 379 -4.95 12.50 1.26
C SER A 379 -5.52 12.70 2.68
N ASN A 380 -6.83 12.53 2.86
CA ASN A 380 -7.50 12.43 4.14
C ASN A 380 -8.41 11.20 4.11
N ARG A 381 -7.92 10.05 4.60
CA ARG A 381 -8.57 8.72 4.64
C ARG A 381 -10.03 8.77 5.17
N PRO A 382 -11.09 8.83 4.33
CA PRO A 382 -12.46 8.69 4.80
C PRO A 382 -12.92 7.28 4.42
N THR A 383 -13.05 6.38 5.39
CA THR A 383 -13.81 5.15 5.16
C THR A 383 -15.25 5.57 4.90
N ILE A 384 -15.76 5.38 3.67
CA ILE A 384 -17.18 5.50 3.41
C ILE A 384 -17.83 4.25 4.02
N GLN A 385 -18.19 4.33 5.31
CA GLN A 385 -19.11 3.37 5.89
C GLN A 385 -20.49 3.64 5.26
N CYS A 386 -20.98 2.69 4.47
CA CYS A 386 -22.37 2.70 4.05
C CYS A 386 -23.24 2.84 5.32
N PRO A 387 -24.09 3.87 5.43
CA PRO A 387 -24.93 4.04 6.61
C PRO A 387 -25.76 2.78 6.79
N ASN A 388 -25.71 2.23 8.01
CA ASN A 388 -26.34 0.98 8.42
C ASN A 388 -27.86 1.06 8.19
N MET A 389 -28.31 0.77 6.96
CA MET A 389 -29.73 0.70 6.62
C MET A 389 -30.20 -0.70 7.02
N GLY A 390 -30.66 -0.77 8.26
CA GLY A 390 -31.03 -2.00 8.97
C GLY A 390 -31.60 -3.09 8.07
N LEU A 391 -30.88 -4.20 8.04
CA LEU A 391 -31.38 -5.50 7.60
C LEU A 391 -32.67 -5.80 8.38
N LYS A 392 -33.74 -6.05 7.65
CA LYS A 392 -34.93 -6.73 8.16
C LYS A 392 -35.02 -8.11 7.53
#